data_AF-A0A7Y8X5L0-F1
#
_entry.id   AF-A0A7Y8X5L0-F1
#
_cell.length_a   1.000
_cell.length_b   1.000
_cell.length_c   1.000
_cell.angle_alpha   90.00
_cell.angle_beta   90.00
_cell.angle_gamma   90.00
#
_symmetry.space_group_name_H-M   'P 1'
#
loop_
_entity.id
_entity.type
_entity.pdbx_description
1 polymer ?
#
loop_
_entity_poly.entity_id
_entity_poly.type
_entity_poly.pdbx_seq_one_letter_code
_entity_poly.pdbx_strand_id
1 'polypeptide(L)'
;MNRQAREHAQNFLHQGERLIAACGYELGPGVPTPPEELIPPAEPAALNRRIEERIPGPLRRLIASQLDPRHSRPAAAANSIDRMPDAVDHLGSRMMHGKSMEGGWRSTAGEFLISRAGARGSVEGVLAVTDRRWIALTDVSPLWRSTPAMKQYWEAPRAAVSALRANPKGMLQKGRVDIEFTDGSWVAVLASPAANAAPFAAAAAYHR
;
A
#
# COMPACT_ATOMS: atom_id res chain seq x y z
N MET A 1 13.16 -14.14 -7.43
CA MET A 1 11.83 -13.87 -6.87
C MET A 1 11.92 -13.88 -5.35
N ASN A 2 11.38 -12.85 -4.68
CA ASN A 2 11.58 -12.57 -3.25
C ASN A 2 10.88 -13.62 -2.36
N ARG A 3 11.64 -14.40 -1.57
CA ARG A 3 11.12 -15.48 -0.70
C ARG A 3 10.19 -14.94 0.39
N GLN A 4 10.59 -13.87 1.05
CA GLN A 4 9.81 -13.23 2.12
C GLN A 4 8.46 -12.69 1.60
N ALA A 5 8.45 -12.08 0.41
CA ALA A 5 7.21 -11.61 -0.21
C ALA A 5 6.23 -12.77 -0.48
N ARG A 6 6.74 -13.95 -0.89
CA ARG A 6 5.90 -15.14 -1.09
C ARG A 6 5.35 -15.68 0.23
N GLU A 7 6.16 -15.73 1.29
CA GLU A 7 5.74 -16.17 2.62
C GLU A 7 4.64 -15.26 3.19
N HIS A 8 4.79 -13.95 3.07
CA HIS A 8 3.74 -13.00 3.46
C HIS A 8 2.44 -13.21 2.67
N ALA A 9 2.53 -13.37 1.34
CA ALA A 9 1.36 -13.59 0.50
C ALA A 9 0.64 -14.92 0.78
N GLN A 10 1.39 -15.97 1.13
CA GLN A 10 0.85 -17.31 1.38
C GLN A 10 -0.20 -17.32 2.50
N ASN A 11 -0.04 -16.46 3.51
CA ASN A 11 -0.97 -16.35 4.64
C ASN A 11 -2.32 -15.70 4.30
N PHE A 12 -2.45 -15.12 3.10
CA PHE A 12 -3.67 -14.45 2.63
C PHE A 12 -4.39 -15.22 1.52
N LEU A 13 -3.89 -16.41 1.17
CA LEU A 13 -4.55 -17.25 0.18
C LEU A 13 -5.81 -17.89 0.75
N HIS A 14 -6.85 -17.95 -0.06
CA HIS A 14 -8.03 -18.76 0.20
C HIS A 14 -7.70 -20.25 0.06
N GLN A 15 -8.56 -21.11 0.62
CA GLN A 15 -8.39 -22.55 0.48
C GLN A 15 -8.42 -22.96 -1.01
N GLY A 16 -7.37 -23.69 -1.43
CA GLY A 16 -7.20 -24.14 -2.81
C GLY A 16 -6.76 -23.06 -3.79
N GLU A 17 -6.43 -21.85 -3.33
CA GLU A 17 -5.81 -20.80 -4.13
C GLU A 17 -4.29 -21.01 -4.22
N ARG A 18 -3.71 -20.83 -5.41
CA ARG A 18 -2.29 -21.03 -5.67
C ARG A 18 -1.59 -19.70 -5.92
N LEU A 19 -0.54 -19.44 -5.14
CA LEU A 19 0.34 -18.30 -5.38
C LEU A 19 1.20 -18.52 -6.63
N ILE A 20 1.04 -17.63 -7.62
CA ILE A 20 1.84 -17.63 -8.84
C ILE A 20 3.13 -16.84 -8.60
N ALA A 21 3.01 -15.55 -8.30
CA ALA A 21 4.16 -14.69 -8.04
C ALA A 21 3.88 -13.68 -6.94
N ALA A 22 4.94 -13.25 -6.26
CA ALA A 22 4.89 -12.18 -5.28
C ALA A 22 6.18 -11.37 -5.36
N CYS A 23 6.07 -10.06 -5.15
CA CYS A 23 7.19 -9.13 -5.15
C CYS A 23 6.98 -8.07 -4.08
N GLY A 24 8.05 -7.75 -3.34
CA GLY A 24 8.09 -6.53 -2.55
C GLY A 24 8.05 -5.32 -3.47
N TYR A 25 7.40 -4.23 -3.06
CA TYR A 25 7.36 -3.01 -3.86
C TYR A 25 7.14 -1.76 -3.02
N GLU A 26 7.51 -0.63 -3.61
CA GLU A 26 7.23 0.74 -3.15
C GLU A 26 6.51 1.50 -4.28
N LEU A 27 5.88 2.63 -3.97
CA LEU A 27 5.31 3.48 -5.02
C LEU A 27 6.42 4.14 -5.83
N GLY A 28 6.22 4.26 -7.13
CA GLY A 28 7.15 4.99 -7.99
C GLY A 28 7.28 6.46 -7.58
N PRO A 29 8.45 7.08 -7.77
CA PRO A 29 8.62 8.51 -7.55
C PRO A 29 7.62 9.29 -8.41
N GLY A 30 6.97 10.29 -7.83
CA GLY A 30 5.97 11.12 -8.50
C GLY A 30 4.56 10.51 -8.59
N VAL A 31 4.31 9.35 -7.98
CA VAL A 31 2.93 8.89 -7.71
C VAL A 31 2.26 9.88 -6.76
N PRO A 32 1.04 10.38 -7.07
CA PRO A 32 0.35 11.33 -6.21
C PRO A 32 -0.17 10.67 -4.93
N THR A 33 -0.20 11.44 -3.85
CA THR A 33 -0.87 11.05 -2.60
C THR A 33 -2.37 11.35 -2.71
N PRO A 34 -3.26 10.41 -2.33
CA PRO A 34 -4.70 10.68 -2.29
C PRO A 34 -5.06 11.85 -1.35
N PRO A 35 -6.04 12.70 -1.70
CA PRO A 35 -6.62 13.69 -0.81
C PRO A 35 -7.12 13.05 0.50
N GLU A 36 -6.96 13.74 1.63
CA GLU A 36 -7.33 13.21 2.94
C GLU A 36 -8.82 12.86 3.05
N GLU A 37 -9.68 13.55 2.30
CA GLU A 37 -11.12 13.33 2.30
C GLU A 37 -11.52 11.99 1.68
N LEU A 38 -10.64 11.41 0.85
CA LEU A 38 -10.87 10.09 0.23
C LEU A 38 -10.30 8.95 1.07
N ILE A 39 -9.44 9.25 2.05
CA ILE A 39 -8.80 8.24 2.88
C ILE A 39 -9.77 7.87 4.01
N PRO A 40 -10.12 6.58 4.19
CA PRO A 40 -10.97 6.16 5.28
C PRO A 40 -10.40 6.60 6.65
N PRO A 41 -11.27 7.00 7.60
CA PRO A 41 -10.85 7.29 8.96
C PRO A 41 -10.13 6.08 9.54
N ALA A 42 -9.09 6.31 10.33
CA ALA A 42 -8.36 5.22 10.96
C ALA A 42 -9.34 4.37 11.79
N GLU A 43 -9.35 3.06 11.55
CA GLU A 43 -10.07 2.15 12.44
C GLU A 43 -9.53 2.35 13.86
N PRO A 44 -10.39 2.64 14.85
CA PRO A 44 -9.93 2.77 16.21
C PRO A 44 -9.26 1.45 16.59
N ALA A 45 -7.99 1.54 17.01
CA ALA A 45 -7.21 0.37 17.37
C ALA A 45 -8.05 -0.53 18.30
N ALA A 46 -8.01 -1.85 18.11
CA ALA A 46 -8.77 -2.80 18.93
C ALA A 46 -8.53 -2.60 20.45
N LEU A 47 -7.41 -1.98 20.82
CA LEU A 47 -7.11 -1.53 22.17
C LEU A 47 -8.02 -0.37 22.64
N ASN A 48 -8.28 0.64 21.82
CA ASN A 48 -9.20 1.74 22.13
C ASN A 48 -10.63 1.22 22.32
N ARG A 49 -11.07 0.29 21.47
CA ARG A 49 -12.39 -0.36 21.61
C ARG A 49 -12.49 -1.15 22.93
N ARG A 50 -11.45 -1.92 23.30
CA ARG A 50 -11.39 -2.63 24.60
C ARG A 50 -11.34 -1.70 25.81
N ILE A 51 -10.69 -0.55 25.70
CA ILE A 51 -10.65 0.46 26.77
C ILE A 51 -12.03 1.11 26.90
N GLU A 52 -12.66 1.52 25.81
CA GLU A 52 -14.01 2.10 25.80
C GLU A 52 -15.08 1.15 26.34
N GLU A 53 -15.00 -0.15 26.02
CA GLU A 53 -15.91 -1.19 26.52
C GLU A 53 -15.78 -1.42 28.04
N ARG A 54 -14.63 -1.11 28.63
CA ARG A 54 -14.33 -1.40 30.05
C ARG A 54 -14.43 -0.18 30.97
N ILE A 55 -14.78 0.99 30.43
CA ILE A 55 -14.95 2.24 31.21
C ILE A 55 -16.44 2.49 31.53
N PRO A 56 -16.82 2.65 32.81
CA PRO A 56 -18.17 3.02 33.22
C PRO A 56 -18.63 4.37 32.63
N GLY A 57 -19.91 4.47 32.27
CA GLY A 57 -20.53 5.60 31.56
C GLY A 57 -20.13 7.04 31.96
N PRO A 58 -19.98 7.40 33.26
CA PRO A 58 -19.59 8.76 33.63
C PRO A 58 -18.10 9.09 33.35
N LEU A 59 -17.21 8.08 33.30
CA LEU A 59 -15.79 8.27 32.99
C LEU A 59 -15.51 8.35 31.49
N ARG A 60 -16.43 7.86 30.64
CA ARG A 60 -16.31 7.96 29.17
C ARG A 60 -16.22 9.42 28.70
N ARG A 61 -16.95 10.35 29.32
CA ARG A 61 -16.95 11.78 28.93
C ARG A 61 -15.64 12.50 29.28
N LEU A 62 -15.03 12.14 30.41
CA LEU A 62 -13.73 12.69 30.84
C LEU A 62 -12.57 12.18 29.96
N ILE A 63 -12.62 10.90 29.60
CA ILE A 63 -11.57 10.30 28.76
C ILE A 63 -11.76 10.69 27.29
N ALA A 64 -13.00 10.84 26.80
CA ALA A 64 -13.26 11.36 25.45
C ALA A 64 -12.72 12.78 25.24
N SER A 65 -12.70 13.63 26.28
CA SER A 65 -12.06 14.95 26.21
C SER A 65 -10.53 14.92 26.23
N GLN A 66 -9.91 13.85 26.76
CA GLN A 66 -8.45 13.67 26.71
C GLN A 66 -7.99 12.87 25.47
N LEU A 67 -8.88 12.08 24.87
CA LEU A 67 -8.69 11.38 23.61
C LEU A 67 -9.11 12.22 22.39
N ASP A 68 -9.49 13.49 22.59
CA ASP A 68 -9.64 14.44 21.48
C ASP A 68 -8.32 14.46 20.69
N PRO A 69 -8.32 14.07 19.39
CA PRO A 69 -7.10 13.94 18.59
C PRO A 69 -6.27 15.23 18.51
N ARG A 70 -6.84 16.37 18.93
CA ARG A 70 -6.16 17.66 18.99
C ARG A 70 -5.09 17.77 20.10
N HIS A 71 -5.08 16.91 21.12
CA HIS A 71 -4.22 17.09 22.31
C HIS A 71 -3.18 15.97 22.57
N SER A 72 -3.23 14.83 21.87
CA SER A 72 -2.28 13.73 22.08
C SER A 72 -1.16 13.72 21.02
N ARG A 73 -0.16 14.60 21.20
CA ARG A 73 0.80 14.98 20.15
C ARG A 73 2.26 14.44 20.18
N PRO A 74 2.71 13.42 20.95
CA PRO A 74 4.07 12.87 20.73
C PRO A 74 4.14 11.67 19.77
N ALA A 75 3.22 10.69 19.89
CA ALA A 75 3.35 9.41 19.17
C ALA A 75 2.75 9.43 17.75
N ALA A 76 1.72 10.24 17.50
CA ALA A 76 1.21 10.49 16.16
C ALA A 76 2.18 11.37 15.35
N ALA A 77 2.89 12.28 16.01
CA ALA A 77 3.88 13.15 15.40
C ALA A 77 5.12 12.39 14.92
N ALA A 78 5.65 11.44 15.72
CA ALA A 78 6.78 10.61 15.29
C ALA A 78 6.45 9.75 14.05
N ASN A 79 5.19 9.35 13.88
CA ASN A 79 4.70 8.61 12.72
C ASN A 79 4.28 9.50 11.54
N SER A 80 4.12 10.81 11.74
CA SER A 80 3.75 11.77 10.68
C SER A 80 4.94 12.56 10.16
N ILE A 81 5.96 12.79 10.99
CA ILE A 81 7.17 13.56 10.64
C ILE A 81 8.00 12.83 9.57
N ASP A 82 7.91 11.50 9.49
CA ASP A 82 8.61 10.70 8.45
C ASP A 82 7.74 10.43 7.20
N ARG A 83 6.50 10.95 7.15
CA ARG A 83 5.47 10.56 6.15
C ARG A 83 4.95 11.68 5.25
N MET A 84 5.52 12.88 5.29
CA MET A 84 5.21 13.93 4.32
C MET A 84 6.44 14.27 3.51
N PRO A 85 6.58 13.78 2.27
CA PRO A 85 7.35 14.50 1.28
C PRO A 85 6.55 15.77 0.96
N ASP A 86 7.22 16.92 0.98
CA ASP A 86 6.60 18.20 0.66
C ASP A 86 5.94 18.13 -0.73
N ALA A 87 4.76 18.73 -0.87
CA ALA A 87 4.04 18.77 -2.15
C ALA A 87 4.89 19.36 -3.30
N VAL A 88 5.92 20.14 -2.96
CA VAL A 88 6.94 20.69 -3.86
C VAL A 88 7.90 19.60 -4.37
N ASP A 89 8.32 18.67 -3.52
CA ASP A 89 9.14 17.51 -3.91
C ASP A 89 8.38 16.60 -4.88
N HIS A 90 7.07 16.44 -4.69
CA HIS A 90 6.23 15.67 -5.61
C HIS A 90 6.10 16.30 -7.00
N LEU A 91 6.21 17.62 -7.12
CA LEU A 91 6.12 18.33 -8.40
C LEU A 91 7.47 18.31 -9.14
N GLY A 92 8.57 18.57 -8.43
CA GLY A 92 9.93 18.45 -8.96
C GLY A 92 10.28 17.01 -9.34
N SER A 93 9.88 16.05 -8.50
CA SER A 93 10.06 14.62 -8.78
C SER A 93 9.26 14.20 -10.02
N ARG A 94 8.01 14.64 -10.21
CA ARG A 94 7.23 14.34 -11.44
C ARG A 94 7.88 14.87 -12.72
N MET A 95 8.48 16.05 -12.67
CA MET A 95 9.18 16.61 -13.84
C MET A 95 10.46 15.83 -14.16
N MET A 96 11.22 15.37 -13.16
CA MET A 96 12.46 14.61 -13.38
C MET A 96 12.23 13.14 -13.71
N HIS A 97 11.18 12.53 -13.16
CA HIS A 97 10.94 11.09 -13.18
C HIS A 97 9.88 10.64 -14.19
N GLY A 98 9.25 11.59 -14.87
CA GLY A 98 8.12 11.39 -15.78
C GLY A 98 6.82 11.12 -15.04
N LYS A 99 5.76 10.88 -15.82
CA LYS A 99 4.46 10.46 -15.27
C LYS A 99 4.64 9.11 -14.56
N SER A 100 3.99 8.96 -13.40
CA SER A 100 4.01 7.73 -12.59
C SER A 100 2.61 7.21 -12.25
N MET A 101 1.58 7.86 -12.77
CA MET A 101 0.19 7.41 -12.72
C MET A 101 -0.61 8.07 -13.84
N GLU A 102 -1.58 7.35 -14.41
CA GLU A 102 -2.66 7.85 -15.27
C GLU A 102 -4.00 7.42 -14.68
N GLY A 103 -5.03 8.25 -14.88
CA GLY A 103 -6.35 8.07 -14.28
C GLY A 103 -6.60 9.02 -13.10
N GLY A 104 -7.86 9.16 -12.71
CA GLY A 104 -8.28 9.96 -11.57
C GLY A 104 -8.51 9.12 -10.32
N TRP A 105 -8.88 9.75 -9.20
CA TRP A 105 -9.15 9.04 -7.95
C TRP A 105 -10.31 8.04 -7.98
N ARG A 106 -11.18 8.14 -8.99
CA ARG A 106 -12.28 7.20 -9.24
C ARG A 106 -11.90 6.02 -10.15
N SER A 107 -10.68 6.00 -10.68
CA SER A 107 -10.21 4.86 -11.48
C SER A 107 -9.62 3.78 -10.58
N THR A 108 -9.39 2.60 -11.14
CA THR A 108 -8.81 1.44 -10.45
C THR A 108 -7.43 1.77 -9.87
N ALA A 109 -6.60 2.53 -10.59
CA ALA A 109 -5.34 3.04 -10.08
C ALA A 109 -5.53 3.99 -8.88
N GLY A 110 -6.55 4.86 -8.93
CA GLY A 110 -6.91 5.74 -7.82
C GLY A 110 -7.37 4.97 -6.59
N GLU A 111 -8.26 4.00 -6.76
CA GLU A 111 -8.75 3.12 -5.70
C GLU A 111 -7.62 2.29 -5.06
N PHE A 112 -6.68 1.79 -5.86
CA PHE A 112 -5.48 1.11 -5.36
C PHE A 112 -4.68 2.03 -4.40
N LEU A 113 -4.45 3.28 -4.79
CA LEU A 113 -3.70 4.24 -3.96
C LEU A 113 -4.48 4.68 -2.72
N ILE A 114 -5.77 4.92 -2.84
CA ILE A 114 -6.65 5.24 -1.69
C ILE A 114 -6.63 4.08 -0.69
N SER A 115 -6.77 2.85 -1.18
CA SER A 115 -6.76 1.65 -0.34
C SER A 115 -5.41 1.48 0.36
N ARG A 116 -4.31 1.71 -0.35
CA ARG A 116 -2.96 1.68 0.23
C ARG A 116 -2.79 2.73 1.32
N ALA A 117 -3.19 3.97 1.06
CA ALA A 117 -3.10 5.05 2.04
C ALA A 117 -3.98 4.77 3.27
N GLY A 118 -5.20 4.25 3.05
CA GLY A 118 -6.12 3.84 4.11
C GLY A 118 -5.60 2.71 5.00
N ALA A 119 -4.70 1.86 4.48
CA ALA A 119 -4.06 0.80 5.25
C ALA A 119 -3.10 1.34 6.33
N ARG A 120 -2.56 2.56 6.14
CA ARG A 120 -1.62 3.24 7.05
C ARG A 120 -0.41 2.38 7.44
N GLY A 121 0.02 1.52 6.52
CA GLY A 121 1.18 0.65 6.69
C GLY A 121 2.49 1.26 6.20
N SER A 122 3.51 0.42 6.07
CA SER A 122 4.83 0.77 5.57
C SER A 122 4.80 1.32 4.13
N VAL A 123 5.83 2.12 3.82
CA VAL A 123 6.16 2.56 2.45
C VAL A 123 6.52 1.39 1.53
N GLU A 124 6.91 0.26 2.12
CA GLU A 124 7.05 -1.01 1.43
C GLU A 124 5.76 -1.84 1.55
N GLY A 125 5.49 -2.62 0.52
CA GLY A 125 4.39 -3.57 0.50
C GLY A 125 4.76 -4.83 -0.27
N VAL A 126 3.82 -5.77 -0.30
CA VAL A 126 3.90 -6.96 -1.15
C VAL A 126 2.79 -6.92 -2.16
N LEU A 127 3.12 -7.04 -3.45
CA LEU A 127 2.15 -7.25 -4.51
C LEU A 127 2.25 -8.71 -4.95
N ALA A 128 1.12 -9.40 -4.94
CA ALA A 128 1.03 -10.81 -5.25
C ALA A 128 -0.06 -11.07 -6.30
N VAL A 129 0.19 -12.08 -7.11
CA VAL A 129 -0.74 -12.60 -8.10
C VAL A 129 -0.94 -14.09 -7.84
N THR A 130 -2.20 -14.49 -7.79
CA THR A 130 -2.64 -15.86 -7.61
C THR A 130 -3.30 -16.36 -8.88
N ASP A 131 -3.68 -17.63 -8.92
CA ASP A 131 -4.49 -18.21 -9.99
C ASP A 131 -5.89 -17.58 -10.10
N ARG A 132 -6.34 -16.78 -9.12
CA ARG A 132 -7.69 -16.19 -9.08
C ARG A 132 -7.72 -14.66 -9.03
N ARG A 133 -6.76 -14.03 -8.36
CA ARG A 133 -6.80 -12.59 -8.04
C ARG A 133 -5.42 -11.97 -7.84
N TRP A 134 -5.43 -10.66 -7.77
CA TRP A 134 -4.35 -9.85 -7.27
C TRP A 134 -4.59 -9.51 -5.81
N ILE A 135 -3.51 -9.47 -5.04
CA ILE A 135 -3.53 -9.12 -3.62
C ILE A 135 -2.38 -8.13 -3.37
N ALA A 136 -2.66 -7.04 -2.67
CA ALA A 136 -1.63 -6.15 -2.17
C ALA A 136 -1.68 -6.04 -0.65
N LEU A 137 -0.51 -6.17 -0.04
CA LEU A 137 -0.29 -6.19 1.39
C LEU A 137 0.65 -5.05 1.79
N THR A 138 0.52 -4.60 3.03
CA THR A 138 1.48 -3.70 3.68
C THR A 138 1.72 -4.14 5.11
N ASP A 139 2.90 -3.86 5.65
CA ASP A 139 3.17 -4.08 7.07
C ASP A 139 2.57 -2.95 7.90
N VAL A 140 1.74 -3.29 8.88
CA VAL A 140 1.16 -2.35 9.85
C VAL A 140 1.75 -2.52 11.25
N SER A 141 2.87 -3.24 11.37
CA SER A 141 3.56 -3.43 12.64
C SER A 141 4.07 -2.09 13.19
N PRO A 142 3.97 -1.88 14.52
CA PRO A 142 4.68 -0.78 15.16
C PRO A 142 6.20 -0.96 15.03
N LEU A 143 6.96 0.13 14.92
CA LEU A 143 8.43 0.10 14.73
C LEU A 143 9.20 -0.73 15.79
N TRP A 144 8.64 -0.90 16.99
CA TRP A 144 9.25 -1.70 18.06
C TRP A 144 9.01 -3.21 17.92
N ARG A 145 8.13 -3.65 17.02
CA ARG A 145 7.83 -5.07 16.79
C ARG A 145 8.70 -5.59 15.65
N SER A 146 9.47 -6.64 15.92
CA SER A 146 10.35 -7.26 14.93
C SER A 146 9.63 -8.16 13.91
N THR A 147 8.44 -8.67 14.26
CA THR A 147 7.64 -9.51 13.36
C THR A 147 6.61 -8.68 12.60
N PRO A 148 6.67 -8.63 11.26
CA PRO A 148 5.70 -7.90 10.45
C PRO A 148 4.27 -8.37 10.69
N ALA A 149 3.35 -7.42 10.82
CA ALA A 149 1.93 -7.67 10.89
C ALA A 149 1.34 -7.22 9.56
N MET A 150 1.23 -8.15 8.61
CA MET A 150 0.73 -7.83 7.28
C MET A 150 -0.77 -7.53 7.32
N LYS A 151 -1.19 -6.49 6.59
CA LYS A 151 -2.59 -6.17 6.31
C LYS A 151 -2.82 -6.22 4.81
N GLN A 152 -3.81 -7.00 4.37
CA GLN A 152 -4.33 -6.90 3.01
C GLN A 152 -5.11 -5.59 2.90
N TYR A 153 -4.73 -4.75 1.94
CA TYR A 153 -5.39 -3.48 1.73
C TYR A 153 -6.10 -3.41 0.38
N TRP A 154 -5.69 -4.22 -0.59
CA TRP A 154 -6.30 -4.22 -1.92
C TRP A 154 -6.36 -5.63 -2.48
N GLU A 155 -7.45 -5.87 -3.20
CA GLU A 155 -7.75 -7.11 -3.88
C GLU A 155 -8.49 -6.78 -5.17
N ALA A 156 -8.16 -7.48 -6.25
CA ALA A 156 -8.86 -7.36 -7.51
C ALA A 156 -8.86 -8.69 -8.28
N PRO A 157 -9.88 -8.99 -9.09
CA PRO A 157 -9.85 -10.17 -9.95
C PRO A 157 -8.66 -10.10 -10.92
N ARG A 158 -8.15 -11.25 -11.37
CA ARG A 158 -7.03 -11.29 -12.34
C ARG A 158 -7.26 -10.41 -13.56
N ALA A 159 -8.50 -10.38 -14.03
CA ALA A 159 -8.90 -9.62 -15.21
C ALA A 159 -8.71 -8.11 -15.05
N ALA A 160 -8.75 -7.55 -13.83
CA ALA A 160 -8.69 -6.10 -13.60
C ALA A 160 -7.34 -5.46 -14.00
N VAL A 161 -6.25 -6.23 -13.97
CA VAL A 161 -4.94 -5.77 -14.41
C VAL A 161 -4.77 -6.15 -15.88
N SER A 162 -4.75 -5.15 -16.77
CA SER A 162 -4.63 -5.28 -18.22
C SER A 162 -3.21 -5.64 -18.66
N ALA A 163 -2.19 -5.14 -17.96
CA ALA A 163 -0.80 -5.52 -18.18
C ALA A 163 0.05 -5.20 -16.96
N LEU A 164 1.19 -5.90 -16.87
CA LEU A 164 2.24 -5.58 -15.91
C LEU A 164 3.54 -5.44 -16.70
N ARG A 165 4.08 -4.22 -16.82
CA ARG A 165 5.23 -3.94 -17.68
C ARG A 165 6.43 -3.52 -16.86
N ALA A 166 7.49 -4.31 -16.89
CA ALA A 166 8.79 -3.85 -16.41
C ALA A 166 9.27 -2.72 -17.32
N ASN A 167 9.43 -1.52 -16.77
CA ASN A 167 9.74 -0.29 -17.50
C ASN A 167 10.84 0.49 -16.75
N PRO A 168 12.04 -0.07 -16.61
CA PRO A 168 13.11 0.57 -15.86
C PRO A 168 13.47 1.92 -16.47
N LYS A 169 13.53 2.97 -15.65
CA LYS A 169 13.90 4.33 -16.10
C LYS A 169 15.10 4.86 -15.32
N GLY A 170 16.21 5.07 -16.04
CA GLY A 170 17.45 5.57 -15.44
C GLY A 170 17.97 4.72 -14.28
N MET A 171 18.86 5.30 -13.47
CA MET A 171 19.45 4.58 -12.34
C MET A 171 18.54 4.54 -11.10
N LEU A 172 17.64 5.51 -10.93
CA LEU A 172 16.78 5.65 -9.77
C LEU A 172 15.49 4.81 -9.84
N GLN A 173 15.10 4.32 -11.02
CA GLN A 173 13.89 3.51 -11.20
C GLN A 173 14.19 2.17 -11.90
N LYS A 174 15.34 1.55 -11.58
CA LYS A 174 15.72 0.24 -12.16
C LYS A 174 14.70 -0.86 -11.90
N GLY A 175 13.93 -0.75 -10.82
CA GLY A 175 12.89 -1.72 -10.45
C GLY A 175 11.50 -1.36 -10.98
N ARG A 176 11.34 -0.34 -11.84
CA ARG A 176 10.01 0.15 -12.20
C ARG A 176 9.18 -0.89 -12.94
N VAL A 177 7.95 -1.03 -12.46
CA VAL A 177 6.89 -1.82 -13.05
C VAL A 177 5.65 -0.93 -13.15
N ASP A 178 5.10 -0.79 -14.34
CA ASP A 178 3.82 -0.11 -14.54
C ASP A 178 2.69 -1.16 -14.47
N ILE A 179 1.75 -0.95 -13.54
CA ILE A 179 0.53 -1.76 -13.38
C ILE A 179 -0.56 -1.07 -14.20
N GLU A 180 -0.93 -1.66 -15.33
CA GLU A 180 -2.00 -1.16 -16.18
C GLU A 180 -3.32 -1.86 -15.82
N PHE A 181 -4.39 -1.11 -15.66
CA PHE A 181 -5.73 -1.63 -15.36
C PHE A 181 -6.62 -1.64 -16.61
N THR A 182 -7.73 -2.38 -16.55
CA THR A 182 -8.66 -2.51 -17.69
C THR A 182 -9.46 -1.26 -18.00
N ASP A 183 -9.58 -0.32 -17.05
CA ASP A 183 -10.19 0.99 -17.27
C ASP A 183 -9.23 2.00 -17.95
N GLY A 184 -8.04 1.55 -18.35
CA GLY A 184 -7.00 2.36 -18.98
C GLY A 184 -6.17 3.19 -18.01
N SER A 185 -6.50 3.19 -16.71
CA SER A 185 -5.66 3.79 -15.68
C SER A 185 -4.42 2.94 -15.40
N TRP A 186 -3.37 3.55 -14.87
CA TRP A 186 -2.16 2.81 -14.50
C TRP A 186 -1.40 3.50 -13.37
N VAL A 187 -0.57 2.74 -12.66
CA VAL A 187 0.32 3.26 -11.61
C VAL A 187 1.69 2.61 -11.67
N ALA A 188 2.74 3.40 -11.49
CA ALA A 188 4.11 2.90 -11.38
C ALA A 188 4.43 2.47 -9.95
N VAL A 189 5.04 1.30 -9.84
CA VAL A 189 5.65 0.80 -8.61
C VAL A 189 7.12 0.48 -8.85
N LEU A 190 7.93 0.47 -7.80
CA LEU A 190 9.31 -0.02 -7.84
C LEU A 190 9.36 -1.37 -7.14
N ALA A 191 9.82 -2.40 -7.84
CA ALA A 191 10.09 -3.70 -7.25
C ALA A 191 11.26 -3.61 -6.26
N SER A 192 11.10 -4.25 -5.10
CA SER A 192 12.13 -4.39 -4.08
C SER A 192 12.43 -5.89 -3.81
N PRO A 193 13.66 -6.35 -4.09
CA PRO A 193 14.72 -5.68 -4.85
C PRO A 193 14.38 -5.48 -6.33
N ALA A 194 15.00 -4.48 -6.96
CA ALA A 194 14.76 -4.08 -8.36
C ALA A 194 14.90 -5.22 -9.38
N ALA A 195 15.81 -6.16 -9.15
CA ALA A 195 16.02 -7.33 -10.00
C ALA A 195 14.79 -8.25 -10.12
N ASN A 196 13.80 -8.13 -9.23
CA ASN A 196 12.57 -8.90 -9.32
C ASN A 196 11.52 -8.30 -10.26
N ALA A 197 11.69 -7.08 -10.76
CA ALA A 197 10.71 -6.40 -11.61
C ALA A 197 10.33 -7.24 -12.85
N ALA A 198 11.33 -7.60 -13.68
CA ALA A 198 11.09 -8.35 -14.90
C ALA A 198 10.60 -9.79 -14.66
N PRO A 199 11.20 -10.59 -13.74
CA PRO A 199 10.66 -11.91 -13.41
C PRO A 199 9.22 -11.89 -12.87
N PHE A 200 8.88 -10.89 -12.06
CA PHE A 200 7.53 -10.73 -11.53
C PHE A 200 6.52 -10.36 -12.63
N ALA A 201 6.86 -9.40 -13.48
CA ALA A 201 6.04 -9.02 -14.65
C ALA A 201 5.80 -10.21 -15.59
N ALA A 202 6.86 -10.96 -15.92
CA ALA A 202 6.77 -12.15 -16.75
C ALA A 202 5.85 -13.21 -16.13
N ALA A 203 6.07 -13.56 -14.85
CA ALA A 203 5.25 -14.57 -14.17
C ALA A 203 3.77 -14.18 -14.07
N ALA A 204 3.46 -12.89 -13.91
CA ALA A 204 2.07 -12.43 -13.90
C ALA A 204 1.38 -12.60 -15.27
N ALA A 205 2.11 -12.38 -16.36
CA ALA A 205 1.60 -12.48 -17.73
C ALA A 205 1.35 -13.93 -18.20
N TYR A 206 2.23 -14.87 -17.83
CA TYR A 206 2.16 -16.27 -18.29
C TYR A 206 0.92 -17.06 -17.83
N HIS A 207 0.18 -16.56 -16.84
CA HIS A 207 -0.92 -17.27 -16.21
C HIS A 207 -2.27 -16.57 -16.39
N ARG A 208 -2.39 -15.75 -17.43
CA ARG A 208 -3.58 -14.96 -17.70
C ARG A 208 -4.60 -15.72 -18.54
#